data_AF-A0A6N2CQR5-F1
#
_entry.id   AF-A0A6N2CQR5-F1
#
_cell.length_a   1.000
_cell.length_b   1.000
_cell.length_c   1.000
_cell.angle_alpha   90.00
_cell.angle_beta   90.00
_cell.angle_gamma   90.00
#
_symmetry.space_group_name_H-M   'P 1'
#
loop_
_entity.id
_entity.type
_entity.pdbx_description
1 polymer ?
#
loop_
_entity_poly.entity_id
_entity_poly.type
_entity_poly.pdbx_seq_one_letter_code
_entity_poly.pdbx_strand_id
1 'polypeptide(L)'
;MSQVLRFYILLLICSTFSKTVISQELKTPLDSLRFFGDVFSNAVVDDHRLIGANEFERLFGKILEKEDALAIIENIPFISRQLAPDSSFAVYTWRLALNNMSEFNYFGYIFSPSAEFSPIKLHNFMESGRVDEYGILSPANWPGAFYYNMKHFQLPGGKDAWLLFGVNGHSRFTRIRIMDVLHRTGNDFYFGYPVFGENADMIPRRGKTRVMLEYSFDAPVYLNFDPEYELIVMNIVDLIEGVHPGQGITGIPSGEYHGYRLVDGYWIYVPEIVRERSTPPPPPSPNRRTGPRRDLFGNPIDNGRN
;
A
#
# COMPACT_ATOMS: atom_id res chain seq x y z
N MET A 1 -66.61 1.51 -17.75
CA MET A 1 -65.69 0.65 -16.96
C MET A 1 -65.99 0.89 -15.49
N SER A 2 -66.61 -0.06 -14.79
CA SER A 2 -67.23 0.17 -13.47
C SER A 2 -66.17 0.51 -12.40
N GLN A 3 -66.54 1.28 -11.38
CA GLN A 3 -65.65 1.60 -10.25
C GLN A 3 -65.10 0.34 -9.57
N VAL A 4 -65.85 -0.77 -9.64
CA VAL A 4 -65.43 -2.09 -9.13
C VAL A 4 -64.21 -2.62 -9.89
N LEU A 5 -64.17 -2.46 -11.23
CA LEU A 5 -63.04 -2.93 -12.03
C LEU A 5 -61.75 -2.14 -11.77
N ARG A 6 -61.85 -0.84 -11.43
CA ARG A 6 -60.70 -0.02 -11.01
C ARG A 6 -60.15 -0.46 -9.65
N PHE A 7 -61.02 -0.89 -8.74
CA PHE A 7 -60.62 -1.39 -7.42
C PHE A 7 -59.87 -2.73 -7.51
N TYR A 8 -60.33 -3.65 -8.37
CA TYR A 8 -59.65 -4.92 -8.60
C TYR A 8 -58.30 -4.76 -9.30
N ILE A 9 -58.15 -3.81 -10.23
CA ILE A 9 -56.87 -3.52 -10.88
C ILE A 9 -55.87 -2.90 -9.88
N LEU A 10 -56.32 -2.06 -8.94
CA LEU A 10 -55.44 -1.51 -7.89
C LEU A 10 -54.96 -2.59 -6.90
N LEU A 11 -55.82 -3.56 -6.57
CA LEU A 11 -55.47 -4.68 -5.67
C LEU A 11 -54.47 -5.65 -6.32
N LEU A 12 -54.52 -5.82 -7.65
CA LEU A 12 -53.60 -6.70 -8.39
C LEU A 12 -52.18 -6.10 -8.57
N ILE A 13 -52.07 -4.76 -8.55
CA ILE A 13 -50.76 -4.08 -8.60
C ILE A 13 -50.08 -4.11 -7.22
N CYS A 14 -50.85 -4.14 -6.13
CA CYS A 14 -50.30 -4.17 -4.77
C CYS A 14 -49.75 -5.55 -4.35
N SER A 15 -50.19 -6.64 -4.98
CA SER A 15 -49.72 -8.00 -4.66
C SER A 15 -48.46 -8.44 -5.42
N THR A 16 -47.97 -7.66 -6.39
CA THR A 16 -46.79 -8.01 -7.19
C THR A 16 -45.50 -7.30 -6.76
N PHE A 17 -45.55 -6.51 -5.69
CA PHE A 17 -44.39 -5.82 -5.10
C PHE A 17 -43.91 -6.46 -3.78
N SER A 18 -44.05 -7.77 -3.62
CA SER A 18 -43.22 -8.51 -2.65
C SER A 18 -41.95 -8.98 -3.35
N LYS A 19 -41.11 -8.05 -3.81
CA LYS A 19 -39.69 -8.39 -3.98
C LYS A 19 -39.17 -8.61 -2.57
N THR A 20 -38.96 -9.87 -2.20
CA THR A 20 -38.11 -10.21 -1.07
C THR A 20 -36.78 -9.50 -1.30
N VAL A 21 -36.56 -8.42 -0.56
CA VAL A 21 -35.22 -7.88 -0.40
C VAL A 21 -34.46 -8.99 0.32
N ILE A 22 -33.63 -9.70 -0.44
CA ILE A 22 -32.68 -10.63 0.15
C ILE A 22 -31.70 -9.73 0.91
N SER A 23 -31.95 -9.54 2.20
CA SER A 23 -30.92 -9.08 3.12
C SER A 23 -29.73 -10.02 2.95
N GLN A 24 -28.53 -9.49 2.72
CA GLN A 24 -27.32 -10.30 2.75
C GLN A 24 -27.17 -10.85 4.17
N GLU A 25 -27.62 -12.07 4.38
CA GLU A 25 -27.49 -12.75 5.66
C GLU A 25 -26.00 -13.02 5.90
N LEU A 26 -25.42 -12.36 6.91
CA LEU A 26 -24.03 -12.54 7.31
C LEU A 26 -23.89 -13.91 7.98
N LYS A 27 -23.54 -14.94 7.21
CA LYS A 27 -23.53 -16.33 7.69
C LYS A 27 -22.19 -16.76 8.26
N THR A 28 -21.10 -16.23 7.71
CA THR A 28 -19.75 -16.63 8.10
C THR A 28 -18.98 -15.48 8.74
N PRO A 29 -17.94 -15.77 9.55
CA PRO A 29 -17.02 -14.74 10.05
C PRO A 29 -16.40 -13.90 8.93
N LEU A 30 -16.14 -14.51 7.77
CA LEU A 30 -15.62 -13.83 6.59
C LEU A 30 -16.63 -12.84 5.99
N ASP A 31 -17.92 -13.18 5.96
CA ASP A 31 -18.96 -12.27 5.49
C ASP A 31 -19.05 -11.04 6.37
N SER A 32 -19.05 -11.23 7.71
CA SER A 32 -19.04 -10.11 8.66
C SER A 32 -17.78 -9.27 8.51
N LEU A 33 -16.61 -9.90 8.37
CA LEU A 33 -15.35 -9.20 8.19
C LEU A 33 -15.34 -8.37 6.90
N ARG A 34 -15.85 -8.91 5.79
CA ARG A 34 -15.98 -8.18 4.51
C ARG A 34 -16.98 -7.03 4.61
N PHE A 35 -18.11 -7.24 5.29
CA PHE A 35 -19.10 -6.19 5.51
C PHE A 35 -18.49 -5.01 6.27
N PHE A 36 -17.85 -5.24 7.41
CA PHE A 36 -17.20 -4.16 8.16
C PHE A 36 -16.01 -3.55 7.41
N GLY A 37 -15.32 -4.35 6.60
CA GLY A 37 -14.27 -3.92 5.67
C GLY A 37 -14.75 -2.87 4.68
N ASP A 38 -15.90 -3.15 4.05
CA ASP A 38 -16.56 -2.23 3.14
C ASP A 38 -17.04 -0.96 3.86
N VAL A 39 -17.66 -1.12 5.04
CA VAL A 39 -18.14 0.02 5.85
C VAL A 39 -17.01 0.98 6.22
N PHE A 40 -15.88 0.50 6.77
CA PHE A 40 -14.79 1.41 7.15
C PHE A 40 -14.11 2.06 5.94
N SER A 41 -14.11 1.38 4.79
CA SER A 41 -13.48 1.87 3.58
C SER A 41 -14.34 2.91 2.87
N ASN A 42 -15.66 2.66 2.75
CA ASN A 42 -16.53 3.30 1.77
C ASN A 42 -17.74 4.03 2.36
N ALA A 43 -18.05 3.89 3.66
CA ALA A 43 -19.19 4.60 4.22
C ALA A 43 -19.02 6.12 4.13
N VAL A 44 -20.12 6.84 3.88
CA VAL A 44 -20.12 8.30 3.68
C VAL A 44 -19.89 9.07 4.99
N VAL A 45 -20.36 8.54 6.11
CA VAL A 45 -20.30 9.18 7.43
C VAL A 45 -19.15 8.58 8.23
N ASP A 46 -18.27 9.44 8.74
CA ASP A 46 -17.07 9.04 9.47
C ASP A 46 -17.38 8.19 10.73
N ASP A 47 -18.46 8.48 11.45
CA ASP A 47 -18.90 7.67 12.60
C ASP A 47 -19.17 6.21 12.22
N HIS A 48 -19.79 5.97 11.06
CA HIS A 48 -20.01 4.61 10.56
C HIS A 48 -18.69 3.94 10.19
N ARG A 49 -17.73 4.69 9.64
CA ARG A 49 -16.42 4.15 9.29
C ARG A 49 -15.64 3.76 10.53
N LEU A 50 -15.69 4.58 11.59
CA LEU A 50 -15.07 4.30 12.87
C LEU A 50 -15.67 3.05 13.53
N ILE A 51 -17.01 2.94 13.57
CA ILE A 51 -17.69 1.73 14.07
C ILE A 51 -17.27 0.51 13.25
N GLY A 52 -17.27 0.64 11.92
CA GLY A 52 -16.84 -0.43 11.01
C GLY A 52 -15.41 -0.87 11.27
N ALA A 53 -14.48 0.06 11.46
CA ALA A 53 -13.07 -0.24 11.73
C ALA A 53 -12.89 -0.98 13.06
N ASN A 54 -13.58 -0.53 14.11
CA ASN A 54 -13.52 -1.15 15.44
C ASN A 54 -14.10 -2.58 15.42
N GLU A 55 -15.25 -2.79 14.77
CA GLU A 55 -15.83 -4.11 14.64
C GLU A 55 -15.01 -5.03 13.73
N PHE A 56 -14.43 -4.49 12.66
CA PHE A 56 -13.49 -5.22 11.81
C PHE A 56 -12.29 -5.70 12.61
N GLU A 57 -11.62 -4.81 13.35
CA GLU A 57 -10.45 -5.17 14.16
C GLU A 57 -10.80 -6.22 15.21
N ARG A 58 -11.91 -6.02 15.93
CA ARG A 58 -12.39 -6.96 16.96
C ARG A 58 -12.66 -8.35 16.38
N LEU A 59 -13.28 -8.43 15.20
CA LEU A 59 -13.54 -9.70 14.53
C LEU A 59 -12.27 -10.32 13.96
N PHE A 60 -11.39 -9.51 13.37
CA PHE A 60 -10.12 -9.96 12.82
C PHE A 60 -9.28 -10.63 13.92
N GLY A 61 -9.10 -9.97 15.07
CA GLY A 61 -8.39 -10.54 16.22
C GLY A 61 -8.97 -11.87 16.68
N LYS A 62 -10.30 -11.97 16.79
CA LYS A 62 -10.99 -13.24 17.14
C LYS A 62 -10.81 -14.34 16.09
N ILE A 63 -10.67 -13.98 14.82
CA ILE A 63 -10.42 -14.95 13.75
C ILE A 63 -8.99 -15.48 13.86
N LEU A 64 -8.01 -14.62 14.16
CA LEU A 64 -6.59 -15.03 14.27
C LEU A 64 -6.34 -16.05 15.40
N GLU A 65 -7.23 -16.13 16.38
CA GLU A 65 -7.14 -17.10 17.49
C GLU A 65 -7.66 -18.50 17.13
N LYS A 66 -8.26 -18.68 15.94
CA LYS A 66 -8.83 -19.96 15.52
C LYS A 66 -7.81 -20.81 14.77
N GLU A 67 -7.98 -22.14 14.85
CA GLU A 67 -7.14 -23.09 14.11
C GLU A 67 -7.26 -22.92 12.59
N ASP A 68 -8.43 -22.52 12.09
CA ASP A 68 -8.71 -22.30 10.66
C ASP A 68 -8.45 -20.86 10.20
N ALA A 69 -7.81 -20.02 11.02
CA ALA A 69 -7.60 -18.60 10.76
C ALA A 69 -7.04 -18.33 9.36
N LEU A 70 -5.97 -19.04 8.97
CA LEU A 70 -5.27 -18.83 7.70
C LEU A 70 -6.21 -18.95 6.50
N ALA A 71 -7.09 -19.96 6.49
CA ALA A 71 -8.05 -20.18 5.40
C ALA A 71 -9.09 -19.06 5.32
N ILE A 72 -9.46 -18.47 6.45
CA ILE A 72 -10.42 -17.35 6.52
C ILE A 72 -9.76 -16.05 6.02
N ILE A 73 -8.49 -15.81 6.39
CA ILE A 73 -7.82 -14.51 6.20
C ILE A 73 -6.90 -14.42 4.98
N GLU A 74 -6.83 -15.47 4.16
CA GLU A 74 -5.89 -15.54 3.03
C GLU A 74 -6.11 -14.40 2.03
N ASN A 75 -7.38 -14.07 1.75
CA ASN A 75 -7.79 -13.11 0.73
C ASN A 75 -8.90 -12.18 1.25
N ILE A 76 -8.50 -11.24 2.10
CA ILE A 76 -9.40 -10.20 2.61
C ILE A 76 -9.20 -8.92 1.81
N PRO A 77 -10.26 -8.36 1.17
CA PRO A 77 -10.18 -7.05 0.55
C PRO A 77 -9.90 -5.96 1.60
N PHE A 78 -9.45 -4.78 1.17
CA PHE A 78 -9.22 -3.58 2.01
C PHE A 78 -8.01 -3.61 2.95
N ILE A 79 -7.42 -4.78 3.20
CA ILE A 79 -6.21 -4.92 4.00
C ILE A 79 -5.04 -5.36 3.13
N SER A 80 -3.83 -5.10 3.60
CA SER A 80 -2.61 -5.68 3.04
C SER A 80 -2.17 -6.89 3.84
N ARG A 81 -1.61 -7.88 3.14
CA ARG A 81 -0.94 -9.06 3.69
C ARG A 81 0.45 -9.17 3.10
N GLN A 82 1.47 -9.13 3.94
CA GLN A 82 2.86 -9.36 3.58
C GLN A 82 3.34 -10.66 4.23
N LEU A 83 3.38 -11.75 3.47
CA LEU A 83 3.84 -13.06 3.93
C LEU A 83 5.37 -13.12 3.84
N ALA A 84 6.04 -13.52 4.92
CA ALA A 84 7.48 -13.78 4.88
C ALA A 84 7.79 -14.88 3.84
N PRO A 85 8.88 -14.79 3.06
CA PRO A 85 9.17 -15.78 2.02
C PRO A 85 9.29 -17.24 2.51
N ASP A 86 9.67 -17.42 3.78
CA ASP A 86 9.74 -18.72 4.46
C ASP A 86 8.40 -19.16 5.08
N SER A 87 7.34 -18.38 4.92
CA SER A 87 6.01 -18.56 5.51
C SER A 87 5.96 -18.61 7.04
N SER A 88 7.02 -18.16 7.72
CA SER A 88 7.10 -18.17 9.19
C SER A 88 6.11 -17.22 9.87
N PHE A 89 5.83 -16.07 9.25
CA PHE A 89 4.84 -15.12 9.69
C PHE A 89 4.24 -14.32 8.52
N ALA A 90 3.13 -13.64 8.79
CA ALA A 90 2.55 -12.64 7.90
C ALA A 90 2.28 -11.34 8.67
N VAL A 91 2.52 -10.20 8.01
CA VAL A 91 2.17 -8.87 8.51
C VAL A 91 0.90 -8.42 7.81
N TYR A 92 -0.15 -8.18 8.59
CA TYR A 92 -1.41 -7.63 8.12
C TYR A 92 -1.51 -6.17 8.52
N THR A 93 -1.85 -5.29 7.58
CA THR A 93 -2.04 -3.86 7.88
C THR A 93 -3.18 -3.26 7.08
N TRP A 94 -3.94 -2.36 7.70
CA TRP A 94 -4.95 -1.55 7.04
C TRP A 94 -5.04 -0.16 7.66
N ARG A 95 -5.81 0.71 7.01
CA ARG A 95 -5.97 2.10 7.43
C ARG A 95 -7.44 2.49 7.48
N LEU A 96 -7.77 3.35 8.43
CA LEU A 96 -9.01 4.12 8.46
C LEU A 96 -8.66 5.57 8.13
N ALA A 97 -9.29 6.14 7.12
CA ALA A 97 -9.18 7.56 6.82
C ALA A 97 -10.45 8.27 7.31
N LEU A 98 -10.32 9.38 8.03
CA LEU A 98 -11.43 10.18 8.53
C LEU A 98 -11.27 11.64 8.08
N ASN A 99 -12.28 12.46 8.35
CA ASN A 99 -12.26 13.90 8.16
C ASN A 99 -11.87 14.28 6.72
N ASN A 100 -12.52 13.65 5.75
CA ASN A 100 -12.22 13.80 4.32
C ASN A 100 -10.73 13.57 4.00
N MET A 101 -10.18 12.43 4.46
CA MET A 101 -8.78 12.01 4.25
C MET A 101 -7.73 12.96 4.86
N SER A 102 -8.06 13.60 5.98
CA SER A 102 -7.11 14.44 6.73
C SER A 102 -6.62 13.83 8.04
N GLU A 103 -7.28 12.77 8.49
CA GLU A 103 -6.89 12.00 9.67
C GLU A 103 -6.79 10.52 9.29
N PHE A 104 -5.77 9.83 9.81
CA PHE A 104 -5.50 8.45 9.48
C PHE A 104 -5.18 7.64 10.73
N ASN A 105 -5.91 6.55 10.92
CA ASN A 105 -5.65 5.56 11.96
C ASN A 105 -5.16 4.28 11.30
N TYR A 106 -4.22 3.60 11.95
CA TYR A 106 -3.55 2.41 11.43
C TYR A 106 -3.77 1.22 12.35
N PHE A 107 -4.01 0.08 11.73
CA PHE A 107 -4.23 -1.18 12.43
C PHE A 107 -3.35 -2.25 11.80
N GLY A 108 -2.91 -3.21 12.59
CA GLY A 108 -2.18 -4.34 12.07
C GLY A 108 -1.93 -5.45 13.06
N TYR A 109 -1.53 -6.59 12.51
CA TYR A 109 -1.17 -7.78 13.26
C TYR A 109 0.03 -8.47 12.62
N ILE A 110 0.88 -9.09 13.45
CA ILE A 110 1.82 -10.13 13.03
C ILE A 110 1.21 -11.47 13.41
N PHE A 111 1.08 -12.37 12.44
CA PHE A 111 0.42 -13.66 12.59
C PHE A 111 1.37 -14.79 12.17
N SER A 112 1.38 -15.90 12.91
CA SER A 112 2.13 -17.11 12.55
C SER A 112 1.20 -18.12 11.86
N PRO A 113 1.37 -18.40 10.55
CA PRO A 113 0.61 -19.44 9.86
C PRO A 113 0.75 -20.84 10.48
N SER A 114 1.90 -21.12 11.09
CA SER A 114 2.22 -22.39 11.76
C SER A 114 1.84 -22.43 13.24
N ALA A 115 1.23 -21.35 13.77
CA ALA A 115 0.92 -21.19 15.19
C ALA A 115 2.14 -21.30 16.12
N GLU A 116 3.33 -20.85 15.69
CA GLU A 116 4.55 -20.79 16.51
C GLU A 116 4.42 -19.77 17.67
N PHE A 117 3.63 -18.72 17.47
CA PHE A 117 3.33 -17.70 18.45
C PHE A 117 1.90 -17.17 18.32
N SER A 118 1.35 -16.65 19.41
CA SER A 118 0.03 -16.02 19.43
C SER A 118 0.02 -14.73 18.60
N PRO A 119 -1.09 -14.39 17.92
CA PRO A 119 -1.18 -13.17 17.12
C PRO A 119 -0.76 -11.91 17.88
N ILE A 120 0.12 -11.11 17.29
CA ILE A 120 0.67 -9.90 17.92
C ILE A 120 -0.01 -8.68 17.31
N LYS A 121 -0.74 -7.92 18.12
CA LYS A 121 -1.37 -6.66 17.71
C LYS A 121 -0.33 -5.55 17.58
N LEU A 122 -0.44 -4.74 16.52
CA LEU A 122 0.37 -3.54 16.31
C LEU A 122 -0.41 -2.30 16.82
N HIS A 123 0.23 -1.50 17.66
CA HIS A 123 -0.35 -0.27 18.21
C HIS A 123 0.33 0.95 17.59
N ASN A 124 -0.48 1.82 16.98
CA ASN A 124 0.01 2.98 16.23
C ASN A 124 0.59 4.06 17.16
N PHE A 125 1.90 4.29 17.10
CA PHE A 125 2.60 5.29 17.91
C PHE A 125 2.54 6.70 17.34
N MET A 126 2.35 6.86 16.03
CA MET A 126 2.33 8.18 15.38
C MET A 126 1.17 9.06 15.86
N GLU A 127 0.11 8.47 16.43
CA GLU A 127 -0.95 9.21 17.11
C GLU A 127 -0.45 9.96 18.37
N SER A 128 0.68 9.56 18.94
CA SER A 128 1.25 10.12 20.17
C SER A 128 2.49 11.01 19.96
N GLY A 129 3.07 11.07 18.75
CA GLY A 129 4.26 11.88 18.46
C GLY A 129 4.92 11.60 17.11
N ARG A 130 6.10 12.20 16.87
CA ARG A 130 6.93 11.91 15.69
C ARG A 130 7.68 10.59 15.88
N VAL A 131 7.59 9.70 14.89
CA VAL A 131 8.47 8.54 14.78
C VAL A 131 9.88 9.01 14.43
N ASP A 132 10.85 8.60 15.22
CA ASP A 132 12.27 8.83 14.98
C ASP A 132 12.80 7.89 13.87
N GLU A 133 13.71 8.36 13.02
CA GLU A 133 14.35 7.52 11.99
C GLU A 133 15.49 6.64 12.55
N TYR A 134 15.86 6.81 13.82
CA TYR A 134 16.98 6.11 14.47
C TYR A 134 16.55 5.16 15.60
N GLY A 135 15.28 5.20 16.02
CA GLY A 135 14.77 4.37 17.11
C GLY A 135 14.46 2.93 16.70
N ILE A 136 14.59 1.99 17.65
CA ILE A 136 14.03 0.64 17.54
C ILE A 136 12.70 0.63 18.30
N LEU A 137 11.66 0.12 17.65
CA LEU A 137 10.29 0.17 18.14
C LEU A 137 9.76 -1.26 18.32
N SER A 138 8.95 -1.45 19.34
CA SER A 138 8.20 -2.68 19.55
C SER A 138 6.85 -2.60 18.83
N PRO A 139 6.10 -3.72 18.71
CA PRO A 139 4.70 -3.72 18.26
C PRO A 139 3.80 -2.73 19.00
N ALA A 140 4.11 -2.41 20.26
CA ALA A 140 3.37 -1.43 21.05
C ALA A 140 3.63 0.03 20.63
N ASN A 141 4.73 0.29 19.93
CA ASN A 141 5.10 1.61 19.42
C ASN A 141 5.27 1.59 17.90
N TRP A 142 4.45 0.81 17.19
CA TRP A 142 4.57 0.63 15.76
C TRP A 142 4.34 1.96 15.01
N PRO A 143 5.17 2.32 14.01
CA PRO A 143 5.08 3.61 13.33
C PRO A 143 3.82 3.85 12.49
N GLY A 144 2.91 2.88 12.39
CA GLY A 144 1.67 3.01 11.63
C GLY A 144 1.90 3.12 10.13
N ALA A 145 1.65 2.05 9.38
CA ALA A 145 1.80 2.08 7.94
C ALA A 145 0.89 1.07 7.26
N PHE A 146 0.44 1.40 6.05
CA PHE A 146 -0.10 0.39 5.15
C PHE A 146 1.08 -0.19 4.34
N TYR A 147 1.55 -1.37 4.72
CA TYR A 147 2.67 -2.01 4.02
C TYR A 147 2.18 -2.65 2.74
N TYR A 148 2.87 -2.47 1.61
CA TYR A 148 2.49 -3.03 0.32
C TYR A 148 3.53 -3.97 -0.28
N ASN A 149 4.74 -4.00 0.29
CA ASN A 149 5.77 -4.95 -0.11
C ASN A 149 6.65 -5.35 1.07
N MET A 150 7.25 -6.52 0.97
CA MET A 150 8.23 -7.05 1.91
C MET A 150 9.42 -7.66 1.17
N LYS A 151 10.64 -7.40 1.64
CA LYS A 151 11.87 -8.03 1.11
C LYS A 151 12.69 -8.63 2.25
N HIS A 152 12.91 -9.94 2.20
CA HIS A 152 13.84 -10.64 3.09
C HIS A 152 15.30 -10.26 2.77
N PHE A 153 16.11 -10.13 3.82
CA PHE A 153 17.56 -10.00 3.77
C PHE A 153 18.18 -10.51 5.07
N GLN A 154 19.52 -10.59 5.12
CA GLN A 154 20.24 -10.94 6.34
C GLN A 154 20.93 -9.70 6.91
N LEU A 155 20.79 -9.52 8.22
CA LEU A 155 21.52 -8.53 9.00
C LEU A 155 23.02 -8.89 9.06
N PRO A 156 23.88 -7.94 9.45
CA PRO A 156 25.26 -8.25 9.81
C PRO A 156 25.30 -9.37 10.85
N GLY A 157 26.04 -10.44 10.58
CA GLY A 157 26.08 -11.65 11.42
C GLY A 157 25.03 -12.71 11.07
N GLY A 158 24.27 -12.56 9.98
CA GLY A 158 23.48 -13.63 9.37
C GLY A 158 22.08 -13.84 9.93
N LYS A 159 21.59 -12.95 10.81
CA LYS A 159 20.21 -13.01 11.33
C LYS A 159 19.22 -12.53 10.28
N ASP A 160 18.09 -13.23 10.14
CA ASP A 160 17.05 -12.84 9.18
C ASP A 160 16.36 -11.53 9.60
N ALA A 161 16.12 -10.69 8.60
CA ALA A 161 15.33 -9.48 8.71
C ALA A 161 14.52 -9.25 7.42
N TRP A 162 13.56 -8.35 7.50
CA TRP A 162 12.66 -8.04 6.40
C TRP A 162 12.50 -6.53 6.27
N LEU A 163 12.74 -6.00 5.09
CA LEU A 163 12.31 -4.66 4.75
C LEU A 163 10.80 -4.67 4.55
N LEU A 164 10.11 -3.71 5.17
CA LEU A 164 8.70 -3.44 4.97
C LEU A 164 8.55 -2.09 4.28
N PHE A 165 7.97 -2.10 3.07
CA PHE A 165 7.68 -0.90 2.31
C PHE A 165 6.22 -0.52 2.52
N GLY A 166 5.97 0.72 2.94
CA GLY A 166 4.63 1.16 3.28
C GLY A 166 4.35 2.62 3.01
N VAL A 167 3.12 3.00 3.29
CA VAL A 167 2.65 4.39 3.23
C VAL A 167 1.90 4.76 4.51
N ASN A 168 2.26 5.91 5.07
CA ASN A 168 1.55 6.58 6.13
C ASN A 168 0.86 7.85 5.58
N GLY A 169 -0.39 8.06 5.97
CA GLY A 169 -1.26 9.14 5.53
C GLY A 169 -0.89 10.47 6.15
N HIS A 170 -0.14 10.45 7.24
CA HIS A 170 0.47 11.56 7.99
C HIS A 170 -0.49 12.70 8.34
N SER A 171 -0.80 13.57 7.38
CA SER A 171 -1.62 14.77 7.61
C SER A 171 -2.60 15.02 6.48
N ARG A 172 -3.33 16.14 6.52
CA ARG A 172 -4.14 16.59 5.37
C ARG A 172 -3.30 16.80 4.10
N PHE A 173 -2.10 17.38 4.24
CA PHE A 173 -1.33 17.91 3.12
C PHE A 173 -0.12 17.06 2.74
N THR A 174 0.30 16.15 3.60
CA THR A 174 1.48 15.34 3.38
C THR A 174 1.20 13.87 3.61
N ARG A 175 2.04 13.04 2.99
CA ARG A 175 2.08 11.59 3.12
C ARG A 175 3.53 11.20 3.42
N ILE A 176 3.74 10.00 3.95
CA ILE A 176 5.08 9.47 4.19
C ILE A 176 5.22 8.12 3.51
N ARG A 177 6.22 7.97 2.63
CA ARG A 177 6.70 6.63 2.24
C ARG A 177 7.65 6.16 3.33
N ILE A 178 7.42 4.96 3.82
CA ILE A 178 8.25 4.36 4.87
C ILE A 178 8.86 3.06 4.37
N MET A 179 10.14 2.90 4.63
CA MET A 179 10.85 1.63 4.53
C MET A 179 11.43 1.32 5.92
N ASP A 180 10.89 0.31 6.59
CA ASP A 180 11.28 -0.08 7.94
C ASP A 180 11.90 -1.48 7.93
N VAL A 181 12.70 -1.79 8.96
CA VAL A 181 13.30 -3.13 9.14
C VAL A 181 12.52 -3.88 10.21
N LEU A 182 11.83 -4.94 9.83
CA LEU A 182 11.28 -5.91 10.75
C LEU A 182 12.34 -6.97 11.06
N HIS A 183 12.55 -7.28 12.33
CA HIS A 183 13.38 -8.40 12.77
C HIS A 183 12.75 -9.05 14.01
N ARG A 184 13.22 -10.25 14.36
CA ARG A 184 12.73 -10.95 15.55
C ARG A 184 13.86 -11.54 16.39
N THR A 185 13.62 -11.65 17.70
CA THR A 185 14.44 -12.45 18.62
C THR A 185 13.54 -13.48 19.27
N GLY A 186 13.64 -14.74 18.84
CA GLY A 186 12.63 -15.74 19.18
C GLY A 186 11.27 -15.35 18.59
N ASN A 187 10.25 -15.22 19.44
CA ASN A 187 8.89 -14.85 19.05
C ASN A 187 8.59 -13.35 19.22
N ASP A 188 9.57 -12.57 19.68
CA ASP A 188 9.44 -11.12 19.85
C ASP A 188 9.88 -10.39 18.58
N PHE A 189 9.02 -9.52 18.05
CA PHE A 189 9.28 -8.73 16.85
C PHE A 189 9.64 -7.29 17.20
N TYR A 190 10.43 -6.67 16.34
CA TYR A 190 10.90 -5.29 16.48
C TYR A 190 11.00 -4.60 15.12
N PHE A 191 10.66 -3.32 15.10
CA PHE A 191 10.75 -2.43 13.93
C PHE A 191 11.95 -1.49 14.07
N GLY A 192 12.69 -1.34 12.99
CA GLY A 192 13.92 -0.57 12.91
C GLY A 192 15.15 -1.39 13.27
N TYR A 193 16.20 -1.25 12.47
CA TYR A 193 17.54 -1.76 12.75
C TYR A 193 18.57 -0.89 12.02
N PRO A 194 19.67 -0.44 12.64
CA PRO A 194 20.60 0.51 12.02
C PRO A 194 21.39 -0.15 10.89
N VAL A 195 20.81 -0.19 9.69
CA VAL A 195 21.40 -0.80 8.49
C VAL A 195 21.53 0.16 7.31
N PHE A 196 20.94 1.37 7.38
CA PHE A 196 20.97 2.32 6.26
C PHE A 196 22.03 3.41 6.46
N GLY A 197 22.84 3.67 5.43
CA GLY A 197 23.77 4.80 5.42
C GLY A 197 24.70 4.81 4.20
N GLU A 198 25.66 5.74 4.17
CA GLU A 198 26.59 5.89 3.05
C GLU A 198 27.84 5.00 3.18
N ASN A 199 28.21 4.63 4.40
CA ASN A 199 29.42 3.85 4.69
C ASN A 199 29.12 2.77 5.74
N ALA A 200 29.38 1.51 5.40
CA ALA A 200 29.19 0.34 6.24
C ALA A 200 29.82 0.49 7.64
N ASP A 201 31.03 1.03 7.74
CA ASP A 201 31.76 1.16 9.02
C ASP A 201 31.09 2.15 9.99
N MET A 202 30.33 3.11 9.45
CA MET A 202 29.66 4.16 10.23
C MET A 202 28.23 3.79 10.61
N ILE A 203 27.59 2.88 9.86
CA ILE A 203 26.20 2.49 10.04
C ILE A 203 25.90 1.92 11.45
N PRO A 204 26.74 1.06 12.06
CA PRO A 204 26.49 0.57 13.42
C PRO A 204 26.35 1.65 14.48
N ARG A 205 26.92 2.84 14.24
CA ARG A 205 26.92 3.97 15.20
C ARG A 205 25.95 5.08 14.84
N ARG A 206 25.66 5.28 13.55
CA ARG A 206 24.95 6.45 13.03
C ARG A 206 23.95 6.13 11.92
N GLY A 207 23.80 4.86 11.58
CA GLY A 207 22.90 4.43 10.53
C GLY A 207 21.44 4.66 10.92
N LYS A 208 20.61 4.96 9.94
CA LYS A 208 19.17 5.04 10.16
C LYS A 208 18.61 3.63 10.38
N THR A 209 17.56 3.54 11.18
CA THR A 209 16.82 2.30 11.40
C THR A 209 15.68 2.10 10.41
N ARG A 210 15.22 3.21 9.82
CA ARG A 210 14.18 3.29 8.80
C ARG A 210 14.44 4.49 7.88
N VAL A 211 13.85 4.46 6.70
CA VAL A 211 13.85 5.59 5.75
C VAL A 211 12.43 6.12 5.62
N MET A 212 12.25 7.42 5.86
CA MET A 212 10.97 8.09 5.75
C MET A 212 11.07 9.26 4.76
N LEU A 213 10.23 9.24 3.72
CA LEU A 213 10.14 10.32 2.74
C LEU A 213 8.80 11.01 2.95
N GLU A 214 8.79 12.20 3.54
CA GLU A 214 7.59 13.03 3.65
C GLU A 214 7.41 13.87 2.39
N TYR A 215 6.23 13.80 1.79
CA TYR A 215 5.93 14.44 0.50
C TYR A 215 4.50 14.94 0.45
N SER A 216 4.22 15.83 -0.52
CA SER A 216 2.88 16.35 -0.74
C SER A 216 1.89 15.25 -1.10
N PHE A 217 0.66 15.35 -0.61
CA PHE A 217 -0.34 14.28 -0.80
C PHE A 217 -0.71 14.02 -2.27
N ASP A 218 -0.49 14.98 -3.16
CA ASP A 218 -0.77 14.91 -4.60
C ASP A 218 0.47 14.56 -5.44
N ALA A 219 1.64 14.38 -4.82
CA ALA A 219 2.88 14.06 -5.51
C ALA A 219 3.13 12.54 -5.63
N PRO A 220 3.56 12.03 -6.80
CA PRO A 220 3.84 10.61 -6.98
C PRO A 220 5.26 10.26 -6.51
N VAL A 221 5.42 9.88 -5.24
CA VAL A 221 6.72 9.41 -4.69
C VAL A 221 6.80 7.88 -4.66
N TYR A 222 7.92 7.37 -5.17
CA TYR A 222 8.30 5.96 -5.23
C TYR A 222 9.35 5.62 -4.17
N LEU A 223 9.21 4.44 -3.55
CA LEU A 223 10.18 3.84 -2.62
C LEU A 223 9.93 2.33 -2.58
N ASN A 224 10.67 1.52 -3.33
CA ASN A 224 10.45 0.07 -3.32
C ASN A 224 11.72 -0.71 -3.69
N PHE A 225 11.74 -2.01 -3.44
CA PHE A 225 12.78 -2.90 -3.96
C PHE A 225 12.51 -3.23 -5.43
N ASP A 226 13.55 -3.06 -6.26
CA ASP A 226 13.56 -3.39 -7.67
C ASP A 226 14.38 -4.69 -7.86
N PRO A 227 13.73 -5.82 -8.21
CA PRO A 227 14.40 -7.11 -8.32
C PRO A 227 15.30 -7.22 -9.55
N GLU A 228 15.13 -6.38 -10.57
CA GLU A 228 15.97 -6.40 -11.78
C GLU A 228 17.36 -5.83 -11.48
N TYR A 229 17.40 -4.73 -10.72
CA TYR A 229 18.65 -4.06 -10.34
C TYR A 229 19.20 -4.53 -9.00
N GLU A 230 18.43 -5.31 -8.23
CA GLU A 230 18.69 -5.70 -6.85
C GLU A 230 18.97 -4.50 -5.93
N LEU A 231 18.21 -3.42 -6.14
CA LEU A 231 18.34 -2.16 -5.41
C LEU A 231 17.02 -1.79 -4.75
N ILE A 232 17.09 -1.14 -3.59
CA ILE A 232 16.00 -0.26 -3.19
C ILE A 232 16.09 0.97 -4.09
N VAL A 233 15.00 1.33 -4.74
CA VAL A 233 14.90 2.54 -5.58
C VAL A 233 13.93 3.51 -4.90
N MET A 234 14.31 4.77 -4.81
CA MET A 234 13.51 5.83 -4.20
C MET A 234 13.69 7.16 -4.93
N ASN A 235 12.65 8.00 -4.89
CA ASN A 235 12.82 9.39 -5.31
C ASN A 235 13.64 10.17 -4.27
N ILE A 236 14.40 11.15 -4.74
CA ILE A 236 14.75 12.30 -3.92
C ILE A 236 13.53 13.21 -3.79
N VAL A 237 13.37 13.77 -2.59
CA VAL A 237 12.30 14.70 -2.27
C VAL A 237 12.89 16.09 -2.01
N ASP A 238 12.56 17.04 -2.87
CA ASP A 238 12.93 18.44 -2.74
C ASP A 238 11.85 19.21 -1.99
N LEU A 239 12.26 20.17 -1.16
CA LEU A 239 11.35 21.01 -0.41
C LEU A 239 11.00 22.27 -1.21
N ILE A 240 9.70 22.49 -1.43
CA ILE A 240 9.17 23.68 -2.09
C ILE A 240 8.05 24.31 -1.27
N GLU A 241 7.67 25.53 -1.61
CA GLU A 241 6.44 26.11 -1.09
C GLU A 241 5.22 25.39 -1.69
N GLY A 242 4.31 24.97 -0.82
CA GLY A 242 3.10 24.24 -1.19
C GLY A 242 2.14 25.09 -2.01
N VAL A 243 1.38 24.42 -2.88
CA VAL A 243 0.41 25.05 -3.78
C VAL A 243 -0.98 25.19 -3.14
N HIS A 244 -1.23 24.49 -2.03
CA HIS A 244 -2.51 24.53 -1.33
C HIS A 244 -2.49 25.55 -0.17
N PRO A 245 -3.56 26.33 0.04
CA PRO A 245 -3.65 27.25 1.16
C PRO A 245 -3.41 26.56 2.51
N GLY A 246 -2.43 27.05 3.28
CA GLY A 246 -2.09 26.53 4.61
C GLY A 246 -1.20 25.29 4.62
N GLN A 247 -0.73 24.82 3.46
CA GLN A 247 0.18 23.67 3.35
C GLN A 247 1.59 23.96 3.86
N GLY A 248 2.09 25.19 3.66
CA GLY A 248 3.46 25.55 3.99
C GLY A 248 4.49 24.83 3.09
N ILE A 249 5.70 24.60 3.61
CA ILE A 249 6.76 23.89 2.89
C ILE A 249 6.39 22.40 2.78
N THR A 250 6.54 21.82 1.59
CA THR A 250 6.20 20.42 1.31
C THR A 250 7.22 19.77 0.39
N GLY A 251 7.29 18.44 0.42
CA GLY A 251 8.19 17.66 -0.42
C GLY A 251 7.58 17.31 -1.77
N ILE A 252 8.35 17.45 -2.86
CA ILE A 252 8.01 16.95 -4.20
C ILE A 252 9.14 16.07 -4.75
N PRO A 253 8.86 15.06 -5.60
CA PRO A 253 9.92 14.26 -6.21
C PRO A 253 10.74 15.12 -7.17
N SER A 254 12.07 15.09 -7.04
CA SER A 254 13.00 15.84 -7.91
C SER A 254 13.03 15.36 -9.36
N GLY A 255 12.52 14.15 -9.61
CA GLY A 255 12.62 13.44 -10.89
C GLY A 255 13.82 12.49 -10.97
N GLU A 256 14.75 12.60 -10.03
CA GLU A 256 15.89 11.70 -9.88
C GLU A 256 15.55 10.49 -9.01
N TYR A 257 16.30 9.40 -9.24
CA TYR A 257 16.17 8.16 -8.48
C TYR A 257 17.50 7.79 -7.84
N HIS A 258 17.43 7.63 -6.54
CA HIS A 258 18.53 7.17 -5.69
C HIS A 258 18.13 5.83 -5.09
N GLY A 259 19.00 5.25 -4.28
CA GLY A 259 18.65 4.00 -3.66
C GLY A 259 19.62 3.48 -2.63
N TYR A 260 19.47 2.19 -2.36
CA TYR A 260 20.38 1.45 -1.50
C TYR A 260 20.70 0.09 -2.10
N ARG A 261 21.96 -0.33 -1.94
CA ARG A 261 22.45 -1.66 -2.30
C ARG A 261 22.81 -2.42 -1.03
N LEU A 262 22.45 -3.70 -0.97
CA LEU A 262 22.85 -4.57 0.14
C LEU A 262 24.33 -4.99 0.00
N VAL A 263 25.13 -4.73 1.03
CA VAL A 263 26.54 -5.13 1.14
C VAL A 263 26.78 -5.59 2.58
N ASP A 264 27.13 -6.86 2.78
CA ASP A 264 27.45 -7.45 4.09
C ASP A 264 26.39 -7.18 5.19
N GLY A 265 25.12 -7.19 4.81
CA GLY A 265 23.98 -6.94 5.70
C GLY A 265 23.63 -5.46 5.91
N TYR A 266 24.37 -4.55 5.29
CA TYR A 266 24.11 -3.11 5.30
C TYR A 266 23.52 -2.62 3.98
N TRP A 267 22.58 -1.69 4.05
CA TRP A 267 22.00 -1.01 2.90
C TRP A 267 22.77 0.29 2.67
N ILE A 268 23.68 0.25 1.69
CA ILE A 268 24.59 1.33 1.33
C ILE A 268 23.96 2.24 0.28
N TYR A 269 23.92 3.53 0.57
CA TYR A 269 23.30 4.53 -0.29
C TYR A 269 23.97 4.62 -1.67
N VAL A 270 23.16 4.72 -2.71
CA VAL A 270 23.57 4.86 -4.11
C VAL A 270 22.94 6.14 -4.66
N PRO A 271 23.75 7.16 -4.99
CA PRO A 271 23.26 8.48 -5.37
C PRO A 271 22.74 8.59 -6.80
N GLU A 272 22.93 7.60 -7.67
CA GLU A 272 22.38 7.66 -9.02
C GLU A 272 22.02 6.27 -9.50
N ILE A 273 20.75 6.08 -9.84
CA ILE A 273 20.27 4.85 -10.47
C ILE A 273 19.90 5.19 -11.91
N VAL A 274 20.85 4.95 -12.82
CA VAL A 274 20.59 5.02 -14.25
C VAL A 274 19.78 3.79 -14.63
N ARG A 275 18.46 3.95 -14.80
CA ARG A 275 17.65 2.93 -15.47
C ARG A 275 18.03 2.93 -16.95
N GLU A 276 18.73 1.90 -17.40
CA GLU A 276 18.84 1.65 -18.83
C GLU A 276 17.41 1.42 -19.35
N ARG A 277 16.83 2.43 -20.00
CA ARG A 277 15.58 2.21 -20.72
C ARG A 277 15.93 1.21 -21.82
N SER A 278 15.26 0.07 -21.82
CA SER A 278 15.16 -0.76 -23.02
C SER A 278 14.68 0.16 -24.14
N THR A 279 15.61 0.53 -25.03
CA THR A 279 15.25 1.32 -26.20
C THR A 279 14.32 0.40 -27.00
N PRO A 280 13.05 0.78 -27.21
CA PRO A 280 12.19 -0.03 -28.06
C PRO A 280 12.90 -0.17 -29.41
N PRO A 281 12.87 -1.37 -30.03
CA PRO A 281 13.50 -1.53 -31.33
C PRO A 281 13.02 -0.42 -32.25
N PRO A 282 13.91 0.17 -33.08
CA PRO A 282 13.51 1.24 -33.98
C PRO A 282 12.28 0.77 -34.76
N PRO A 283 11.26 1.64 -34.93
CA PRO A 283 10.05 1.26 -35.63
C PRO A 283 10.44 0.65 -36.99
N PRO A 284 9.77 -0.43 -37.44
CA PRO A 284 10.11 -1.05 -38.70
C PRO A 284 10.13 0.03 -39.78
N SER A 285 11.18 0.00 -40.62
CA SER A 285 11.29 0.95 -41.73
C SER A 285 9.98 0.94 -42.51
N PRO A 286 9.36 2.11 -42.79
CA PRO A 286 8.09 2.16 -43.48
C PRO A 286 8.19 1.36 -44.77
N ASN A 287 7.17 0.52 -45.04
CA ASN A 287 7.12 -0.27 -46.26
C ASN A 287 7.43 0.62 -47.46
N ARG A 288 8.49 0.28 -48.20
CA ARG A 288 8.87 1.01 -49.41
C ARG A 288 7.67 0.96 -50.36
N ARG A 289 7.06 2.10 -50.68
CA ARG A 289 5.90 2.19 -51.59
C ARG A 289 6.25 1.47 -52.90
N THR A 290 5.61 0.34 -53.16
CA THR A 290 5.70 -0.43 -54.41
C THR A 290 4.66 0.01 -55.44
N GLY A 291 3.82 1.01 -55.13
CA GLY A 291 2.76 1.51 -56.00
C GLY A 291 2.97 2.96 -56.48
N PRO A 292 2.23 3.40 -57.52
CA PRO A 292 2.30 4.75 -58.07
C PRO A 292 2.14 5.84 -57.00
N ARG A 293 2.77 7.00 -57.21
CA ARG A 293 2.52 8.18 -56.37
C ARG A 293 1.04 8.57 -56.50
N ARG A 294 0.45 8.91 -55.37
CA ARG A 294 -0.96 9.29 -55.22
C ARG A 294 -1.00 10.56 -54.39
N ASP A 295 -1.92 11.46 -54.70
CA ASP A 295 -2.13 12.69 -53.94
C ASP A 295 -2.76 12.40 -52.56
N LEU A 296 -3.00 13.45 -51.77
CA LEU A 296 -3.65 13.37 -50.46
C LEU A 296 -5.08 12.81 -50.51
N PHE A 297 -5.67 12.70 -51.71
CA PHE A 297 -7.04 12.21 -51.94
C PHE A 297 -7.05 10.83 -52.64
N GLY A 298 -5.88 10.21 -52.85
CA GLY A 298 -5.76 8.87 -53.41
C GLY A 298 -5.79 8.81 -54.94
N ASN A 299 -5.76 9.93 -55.66
CA ASN A 299 -5.71 9.93 -57.13
C ASN A 299 -4.28 9.64 -57.62
N PRO A 300 -4.10 8.87 -58.71
CA PRO A 300 -2.79 8.68 -59.33
C PRO A 300 -2.20 10.03 -59.76
N ILE A 301 -0.97 10.31 -59.36
CA ILE A 301 -0.21 11.46 -59.87
C ILE A 301 0.48 10.98 -61.14
N ASP A 302 0.06 11.51 -62.29
CA ASP A 302 0.74 11.25 -63.56
C ASP A 302 2.06 12.03 -63.59
N ASN A 303 3.18 11.32 -63.75
CA ASN A 303 4.50 11.95 -63.92
C ASN A 303 4.66 12.36 -65.40
N GLY A 304 3.77 13.23 -65.87
CA GLY A 304 3.83 13.85 -67.20
C GLY A 304 4.52 15.21 -67.12
N ARG A 305 5.83 15.23 -67.40
CA ARG A 305 6.68 16.36 -67.84
C ARG A 305 6.21 17.79 -67.54
N ASN A 306 6.88 18.44 -66.58
CA ASN A 306 7.91 19.46 -66.83
C ASN A 306 8.73 19.68 -65.55
#